data_AF-A0A2V8G2H1-F1
#
_entry.id   AF-A0A2V8G2H1-F1
#
_cell.length_a   1.000
_cell.length_b   1.000
_cell.length_c   1.000
_cell.angle_alpha   90.00
_cell.angle_beta   90.00
_cell.angle_gamma   90.00
#
_symmetry.space_group_name_H-M   'P 1'
#
loop_
_entity.id
_entity.type
_entity.pdbx_description
1 polymer ?
#
loop_
_entity_poly.entity_id
_entity_poly.type
_entity_poly.pdbx_seq_one_letter_code
_entity_poly.pdbx_strand_id
1 'polypeptide(L)'
;MRTLSIACALALTWCVSAAMQSPPGQATAAGTIGLQNPPRPTPPDEPPSGEPQEQEQPTGRGAGAGQLREPQPRPYDRVITKDVKSDDGVFTVHRLRDRVYYEIPKEQLGKEFLWVTQIAKTTLGQGYGGQAAGNRVVKWVRRDNRILLKNVAYDIVADPKLPIAKAVDAANYDSIIMAFNVEAFGKNDSAVIDATRLFTTDIPEFSVGQRIGGGTFDTTRAFVEHTASFPTNIEVERRRRSSIARVARAAAAAPRRRPARRPAAGAALRRCAPAAPAS
;
A
#
# COMPACT_ATOMS: atom_id res chain seq x y z
N MET A 1 48.70 -19.84 6.14
CA MET A 1 48.30 -18.93 7.23
C MET A 1 48.90 -17.56 6.97
N ARG A 2 48.08 -16.58 6.57
CA ARG A 2 48.50 -15.19 6.38
C ARG A 2 47.46 -14.29 7.05
N THR A 3 47.80 -13.86 8.25
CA THR A 3 47.12 -12.84 9.04
C THR A 3 47.40 -11.47 8.43
N LEU A 4 46.34 -10.70 8.15
CA LEU A 4 46.41 -9.26 7.92
C LEU A 4 45.38 -8.60 8.83
N SER A 5 45.85 -8.04 9.95
CA SER A 5 45.12 -7.07 10.77
C SER A 5 45.45 -5.67 10.27
N ILE A 6 44.43 -4.87 9.97
CA ILE A 6 44.58 -3.41 9.82
C ILE A 6 43.48 -2.78 10.67
N ALA A 7 43.91 -2.18 11.77
CA ALA A 7 43.15 -1.24 12.58
C ALA A 7 43.02 0.09 11.81
N CYS A 8 41.84 0.70 11.81
CA CYS A 8 41.64 2.07 11.38
C CYS A 8 40.85 2.82 12.46
N ALA A 9 41.37 3.98 12.83
CA ALA A 9 41.09 4.71 14.06
C ALA A 9 39.77 5.48 14.05
N LEU A 10 39.20 5.61 15.25
CA LEU A 10 38.13 6.52 15.63
C LEU A 10 38.62 7.98 15.60
N ALA A 11 37.79 8.88 15.09
CA ALA A 11 37.84 10.30 15.43
C ALA A 11 36.40 10.78 15.72
N LEU A 12 36.11 10.93 17.02
CA LEU A 12 34.97 11.67 17.55
C LEU A 12 35.36 13.16 17.52
N THR A 13 34.63 13.97 16.76
CA THR A 13 34.74 15.43 16.85
C THR A 13 33.40 15.97 17.34
N TRP A 14 33.42 16.48 18.57
CA TRP A 14 32.35 17.28 19.16
C TRP A 14 32.18 18.58 18.36
N CYS A 15 30.97 18.87 17.90
CA CYS A 15 30.61 20.21 17.46
C CYS A 15 29.80 20.88 18.57
N VAL A 16 30.39 21.93 19.14
CA VAL A 16 29.85 22.77 20.20
C VAL A 16 28.66 23.56 19.67
N SER A 17 27.58 23.58 20.47
CA SER A 17 26.41 24.44 20.28
C SER A 17 26.79 25.92 20.27
N ALA A 18 26.49 26.60 19.16
CA ALA A 18 26.42 28.06 19.12
C ALA A 18 24.96 28.50 19.15
N ALA A 19 24.60 29.20 20.23
CA ALA A 19 23.32 29.86 20.39
C ALA A 19 23.29 31.22 19.69
N MET A 20 22.10 31.59 19.22
CA MET A 20 21.57 32.96 19.05
C MET A 20 22.33 33.96 18.18
N GLN A 21 21.75 34.27 17.01
CA GLN A 21 21.41 35.67 16.69
C GLN A 21 20.35 35.74 15.59
N SER A 22 19.16 36.21 15.97
CA SER A 22 18.12 36.68 15.06
C SER A 22 18.49 38.08 14.56
N PRO A 23 18.35 38.39 13.26
CA PRO A 23 18.59 39.74 12.75
C PRO A 23 17.49 40.72 13.20
N PRO A 24 17.82 42.00 13.43
CA PRO A 24 16.90 42.99 13.98
C PRO A 24 15.86 43.45 12.96
N GLY A 25 14.65 43.69 13.47
CA GLY A 25 13.55 44.30 12.73
C GLY A 25 13.91 45.72 12.27
N GLN A 26 13.67 45.98 11.00
CA GLN A 26 13.60 47.34 10.48
C GLN A 26 12.16 47.81 10.59
N ALA A 27 11.92 48.69 11.56
CA ALA A 27 10.78 49.58 11.58
C ALA A 27 11.07 50.75 10.64
N THR A 28 10.33 50.85 9.53
CA THR A 28 10.22 52.07 8.75
C THR A 28 8.88 52.75 9.03
N ALA A 29 8.98 54.07 9.17
CA ALA A 29 7.97 54.96 9.70
C ALA A 29 6.75 55.14 8.79
N ALA A 30 5.69 55.63 9.44
CA ALA A 30 4.41 56.00 8.90
C ALA A 30 4.48 56.93 7.67
N GLY A 31 3.80 56.52 6.61
CA GLY A 31 3.36 57.38 5.51
C GLY A 31 1.83 57.46 5.52
N THR A 32 1.32 58.64 5.83
CA THR A 32 -0.11 59.00 5.83
C THR A 32 -0.64 58.99 4.39
N ILE A 33 -1.55 58.07 4.06
CA ILE A 33 -2.41 58.16 2.86
C ILE A 33 -3.85 58.35 3.34
N GLY A 34 -4.48 59.42 2.83
CA GLY A 34 -5.73 59.97 3.31
C GLY A 34 -6.95 59.07 3.13
N LEU A 35 -7.88 59.24 4.06
CA LEU A 35 -9.25 58.76 4.01
C LEU A 35 -10.01 59.40 2.84
N GLN A 36 -10.49 58.59 1.89
CA GLN A 36 -11.61 58.94 1.02
C GLN A 36 -12.47 57.69 0.78
N ASN A 37 -13.69 57.70 1.32
CA ASN A 37 -14.75 56.70 1.08
C ASN A 37 -15.62 57.13 -0.11
N PRO A 38 -15.80 56.29 -1.15
CA PRO A 38 -16.90 56.42 -2.10
C PRO A 38 -18.11 55.51 -1.75
N PRO A 39 -19.32 55.81 -2.29
CA PRO A 39 -20.61 55.54 -1.65
C PRO A 39 -21.18 54.13 -1.86
N ARG A 40 -22.08 53.73 -0.96
CA ARG A 40 -22.81 52.45 -0.95
C ARG A 40 -24.06 52.52 -1.86
N PRO A 41 -24.24 51.59 -2.83
CA PRO A 41 -25.50 51.47 -3.56
C PRO A 41 -26.52 50.56 -2.84
N THR A 42 -27.78 50.97 -2.86
CA THR A 42 -28.98 50.34 -2.27
C THR A 42 -29.52 49.15 -3.09
N PRO A 43 -30.23 48.19 -2.48
CA PRO A 43 -30.81 47.04 -3.16
C PRO A 43 -32.19 47.38 -3.79
N PRO A 44 -32.53 46.84 -4.98
CA PRO A 44 -33.90 46.90 -5.52
C PRO A 44 -34.73 45.65 -5.17
N ASP A 45 -36.03 45.89 -4.92
CA ASP A 45 -37.11 44.93 -4.63
C ASP A 45 -37.53 44.06 -5.85
N GLU A 46 -38.11 42.89 -5.54
CA GLU A 46 -38.67 41.84 -6.42
C GLU A 46 -40.04 42.21 -7.03
N PRO A 47 -40.50 41.60 -8.16
CA PRO A 47 -41.48 40.49 -8.11
C PRO A 47 -41.50 39.55 -9.38
N PRO A 48 -42.49 38.65 -9.61
CA PRO A 48 -42.78 37.40 -8.92
C PRO A 48 -42.80 36.13 -9.83
N SER A 49 -42.72 34.96 -9.18
CA SER A 49 -43.31 33.63 -9.43
C SER A 49 -43.77 33.15 -10.84
N GLY A 50 -43.29 31.97 -11.24
CA GLY A 50 -43.94 31.06 -12.21
C GLY A 50 -43.11 29.79 -12.53
N GLU A 51 -43.56 28.61 -12.12
CA GLU A 51 -43.11 27.26 -12.56
C GLU A 51 -43.48 27.03 -14.05
N PRO A 52 -42.84 26.14 -14.87
CA PRO A 52 -42.95 24.67 -14.71
C PRO A 52 -41.85 23.73 -15.32
N GLN A 53 -41.77 22.54 -14.72
CA GLN A 53 -41.65 21.20 -15.34
C GLN A 53 -40.32 20.62 -15.91
N GLU A 54 -40.25 19.32 -15.66
CA GLU A 54 -39.20 18.30 -15.79
C GLU A 54 -38.97 17.81 -17.22
N GLN A 55 -37.74 17.40 -17.56
CA GLN A 55 -37.46 16.43 -18.62
C GLN A 55 -36.14 15.66 -18.35
N GLU A 56 -36.29 14.34 -18.17
CA GLU A 56 -35.25 13.32 -18.03
C GLU A 56 -34.61 12.91 -19.36
N GLN A 57 -33.31 12.52 -19.30
CA GLN A 57 -32.64 11.32 -19.90
C GLN A 57 -31.20 11.62 -20.42
N PRO A 58 -30.32 10.61 -20.58
CA PRO A 58 -29.82 9.67 -19.57
C PRO A 58 -28.28 9.51 -19.67
N THR A 59 -27.55 9.40 -18.56
CA THR A 59 -26.12 9.01 -18.63
C THR A 59 -25.78 7.82 -17.74
N GLY A 60 -25.50 6.70 -18.40
CA GLY A 60 -24.30 5.90 -18.13
C GLY A 60 -24.23 5.16 -16.79
N ARG A 61 -24.74 3.92 -16.82
CA ARG A 61 -24.45 2.84 -15.86
C ARG A 61 -22.94 2.67 -15.62
N GLY A 62 -22.49 2.87 -14.39
CA GLY A 62 -21.15 2.46 -13.95
C GLY A 62 -20.77 2.97 -12.56
N ALA A 63 -20.58 2.03 -11.63
CA ALA A 63 -20.08 2.23 -10.26
C ALA A 63 -20.99 3.05 -9.33
N GLY A 64 -22.04 2.39 -8.83
CA GLY A 64 -22.72 2.83 -7.62
C GLY A 64 -21.70 2.93 -6.48
N ALA A 65 -21.45 4.16 -6.03
CA ALA A 65 -21.01 4.45 -4.69
C ALA A 65 -22.09 3.92 -3.74
N GLY A 66 -21.97 2.63 -3.39
CA GLY A 66 -22.77 2.03 -2.35
C GLY A 66 -22.44 2.77 -1.06
N GLN A 67 -23.44 3.47 -0.53
CA GLN A 67 -23.49 3.84 0.89
C GLN A 67 -22.91 2.67 1.69
N LEU A 68 -21.96 2.97 2.58
CA LEU A 68 -21.35 2.03 3.53
C LEU A 68 -22.43 1.47 4.47
N ARG A 69 -23.35 0.65 3.94
CA ARG A 69 -24.27 -0.14 4.74
C ARG A 69 -23.41 -1.15 5.47
N GLU A 70 -23.59 -1.20 6.77
CA GLU A 70 -22.89 -2.16 7.58
C GLU A 70 -23.24 -3.57 7.08
N PRO A 71 -22.24 -4.44 6.82
CA PRO A 71 -22.51 -5.79 6.36
C PRO A 71 -23.42 -6.48 7.38
N GLN A 72 -24.58 -6.96 6.94
CA GLN A 72 -25.47 -7.72 7.79
C GLN A 72 -25.07 -9.20 7.74
N PRO A 73 -24.78 -9.82 8.90
CA PRO A 73 -24.48 -11.24 8.96
C PRO A 73 -25.64 -12.08 8.43
N ARG A 74 -25.31 -13.12 7.67
CA ARG A 74 -26.26 -14.07 7.11
C ARG A 74 -26.48 -15.24 8.09
N PRO A 75 -27.55 -16.04 7.92
CA PRO A 75 -27.71 -17.28 8.68
C PRO A 75 -26.51 -18.21 8.47
N TYR A 76 -26.06 -18.86 9.54
CA TYR A 76 -24.88 -19.73 9.54
C TYR A 76 -24.95 -20.81 8.45
N ASP A 77 -26.08 -21.51 8.34
CA ASP A 77 -26.28 -22.61 7.38
C ASP A 77 -26.21 -22.18 5.91
N ARG A 78 -26.32 -20.86 5.63
CA ARG A 78 -26.15 -20.31 4.27
C ARG A 78 -24.68 -20.09 3.92
N VAL A 79 -23.83 -19.89 4.92
CA VAL A 79 -22.39 -19.63 4.74
C VAL A 79 -21.61 -20.93 4.85
N ILE A 80 -21.90 -21.71 5.89
CA ILE A 80 -21.28 -23.00 6.17
C ILE A 80 -22.30 -24.09 5.80
N THR A 81 -22.23 -24.55 4.56
CA THR A 81 -23.08 -25.64 4.06
C THR A 81 -22.55 -27.00 4.51
N LYS A 82 -23.36 -28.06 4.39
CA LYS A 82 -22.95 -29.44 4.74
C LYS A 82 -21.77 -29.98 3.92
N ASP A 83 -21.50 -29.39 2.75
CA ASP A 83 -20.37 -29.75 1.88
C ASP A 83 -19.02 -29.17 2.31
N VAL A 84 -19.01 -28.33 3.36
CA VAL A 84 -17.80 -27.70 3.88
C VAL A 84 -16.99 -28.70 4.68
N LYS A 85 -15.67 -28.74 4.43
CA LYS A 85 -14.74 -29.46 5.31
C LYS A 85 -14.31 -28.54 6.43
N SER A 86 -14.60 -28.94 7.67
CA SER A 86 -14.24 -28.19 8.87
C SER A 86 -13.10 -28.88 9.60
N ASP A 87 -12.18 -28.08 10.13
CA ASP A 87 -11.05 -28.53 10.95
C ASP A 87 -11.00 -27.68 12.21
N ASP A 88 -11.00 -28.34 13.38
CA ASP A 88 -11.11 -27.69 14.68
C ASP A 88 -9.72 -27.45 15.26
N GLY A 89 -9.42 -26.20 15.60
CA GLY A 89 -8.16 -25.80 16.24
C GLY A 89 -8.35 -24.56 17.09
N VAL A 90 -7.33 -23.69 17.15
CA VAL A 90 -7.43 -22.40 17.84
C VAL A 90 -8.56 -21.55 17.26
N PHE A 91 -8.75 -21.60 15.93
CA PHE A 91 -9.97 -21.24 15.23
C PHE A 91 -10.49 -22.50 14.52
N THR A 92 -11.79 -22.57 14.31
CA THR A 92 -12.34 -23.58 13.40
C THR A 92 -12.17 -23.07 11.97
N VAL A 93 -11.49 -23.85 11.14
CA VAL A 93 -11.22 -23.51 9.74
C VAL A 93 -12.16 -24.30 8.85
N HIS A 94 -12.93 -23.58 8.06
CA HIS A 94 -13.88 -24.13 7.11
C HIS A 94 -13.36 -23.96 5.69
N ARG A 95 -13.26 -25.05 4.94
CA ARG A 95 -12.84 -25.05 3.54
C ARG A 95 -13.98 -25.48 2.64
N LEU A 96 -14.31 -24.60 1.69
CA LEU A 96 -15.29 -24.85 0.64
C LEU A 96 -14.62 -24.62 -0.72
N ARG A 97 -14.17 -25.71 -1.35
CA ARG A 97 -13.37 -25.68 -2.59
C ARG A 97 -12.11 -24.81 -2.38
N ASP A 98 -12.07 -23.64 -3.01
CA ASP A 98 -10.96 -22.68 -2.96
C ASP A 98 -11.17 -21.56 -1.93
N ARG A 99 -12.34 -21.52 -1.27
CA ARG A 99 -12.63 -20.54 -0.22
C ARG A 99 -12.29 -21.10 1.14
N VAL A 100 -11.69 -20.24 1.96
CA VAL A 100 -11.33 -20.54 3.35
C VAL A 100 -12.05 -19.54 4.24
N TYR A 101 -12.83 -20.05 5.17
CA TYR A 101 -13.49 -19.26 6.21
C TYR A 101 -12.90 -19.60 7.56
N TYR A 102 -12.78 -18.60 8.41
CA TYR A 102 -12.39 -18.78 9.81
C TYR A 102 -13.60 -18.49 10.68
N GLU A 103 -13.92 -19.43 11.55
CA GLU A 103 -14.80 -19.22 12.69
C GLU A 103 -13.92 -18.92 13.91
N ILE A 104 -13.94 -17.65 14.32
CA ILE A 104 -13.11 -17.15 15.42
C ILE A 104 -13.95 -17.16 16.70
N PRO A 105 -13.59 -17.96 17.71
CA PRO A 105 -14.26 -17.96 19.00
C PRO A 105 -14.09 -16.61 19.70
N LYS A 106 -15.11 -16.19 20.46
CA LYS A 106 -15.09 -14.91 21.17
C LYS A 106 -13.92 -14.82 22.15
N GLU A 107 -13.50 -15.95 22.72
CA GLU A 107 -12.39 -16.06 23.66
C GLU A 107 -11.03 -15.82 23.01
N GLN A 108 -10.94 -15.90 21.68
CA GLN A 108 -9.71 -15.62 20.95
C GLN A 108 -9.63 -14.18 20.41
N LEU A 109 -10.74 -13.45 20.41
CA LEU A 109 -10.74 -12.04 20.07
C LEU A 109 -9.98 -11.24 21.13
N GLY A 110 -9.17 -10.29 20.69
CA GLY A 110 -8.32 -9.46 21.53
C GLY A 110 -7.01 -10.13 21.97
N LYS A 111 -6.82 -11.43 21.70
CA LYS A 111 -5.54 -12.10 21.94
C LYS A 111 -4.52 -11.80 20.84
N GLU A 112 -3.26 -11.82 21.24
CA GLU A 112 -2.12 -11.59 20.37
C GLU A 112 -1.63 -12.92 19.78
N PHE A 113 -1.37 -12.92 18.48
CA PHE A 113 -0.88 -14.07 17.74
C PHE A 113 0.42 -13.71 17.03
N LEU A 114 1.39 -14.62 17.06
CA LEU A 114 2.59 -14.47 16.24
C LEU A 114 2.28 -14.95 14.83
N TRP A 115 2.30 -14.02 13.88
CA TRP A 115 2.23 -14.34 12.47
C TRP A 115 3.64 -14.56 11.93
N VAL A 116 3.93 -15.75 11.42
CA VAL A 116 5.22 -16.08 10.79
C VAL A 116 5.00 -16.39 9.32
N THR A 117 5.68 -15.65 8.45
CA THR A 117 5.67 -15.89 7.00
C THR A 117 6.97 -16.59 6.62
N GLN A 118 6.85 -17.75 5.95
CA GLN A 118 7.99 -18.52 5.46
C GLN A 118 7.80 -18.87 3.98
N ILE A 119 8.91 -19.08 3.28
CA ILE A 119 8.92 -19.56 1.90
C ILE A 119 8.90 -21.08 1.94
N ALA A 120 7.76 -21.73 1.70
CA ALA A 120 7.71 -23.19 1.65
C ALA A 120 8.55 -23.75 0.48
N LYS A 121 8.36 -23.19 -0.73
CA LYS A 121 9.04 -23.58 -1.97
C LYS A 121 9.28 -22.34 -2.82
N THR A 122 10.39 -22.30 -3.57
CA THR A 122 10.73 -21.19 -4.47
C THR A 122 11.45 -21.68 -5.72
N THR A 123 11.50 -20.83 -6.75
CA THR A 123 12.26 -21.08 -7.98
C THR A 123 13.75 -20.86 -7.75
N LEU A 124 14.58 -21.57 -8.53
CA LEU A 124 16.03 -21.43 -8.47
C LEU A 124 16.48 -19.96 -8.57
N GLY A 125 17.40 -19.55 -7.69
CA GLY A 125 17.95 -18.19 -7.66
C GLY A 125 17.12 -17.15 -6.90
N GLN A 126 15.99 -17.53 -6.28
CA GLN A 126 15.10 -16.63 -5.52
C GLN A 126 14.98 -17.00 -4.02
N GLY A 127 15.96 -17.73 -3.49
CA GLY A 127 16.00 -18.21 -2.10
C GLY A 127 15.90 -19.74 -1.97
N TYR A 128 15.53 -20.23 -0.79
CA TYR A 128 15.34 -21.65 -0.49
C TYR A 128 14.06 -21.91 0.33
N GLY A 129 13.57 -23.16 0.31
CA GLY A 129 12.43 -23.59 1.12
C GLY A 129 12.76 -23.59 2.61
N GLY A 130 11.81 -23.17 3.46
CA GLY A 130 12.00 -22.96 4.90
C GLY A 130 12.59 -21.59 5.27
N GLN A 131 12.92 -20.74 4.29
CA GLN A 131 13.47 -19.42 4.57
C GLN A 131 12.40 -18.51 5.22
N ALA A 132 12.74 -17.89 6.36
CA ALA A 132 11.88 -16.90 7.01
C ALA A 132 11.77 -15.63 6.15
N ALA A 133 10.53 -15.23 5.87
CA ALA A 133 10.21 -14.03 5.10
C ALA A 133 9.72 -12.86 5.96
N GLY A 134 9.39 -13.09 7.23
CA GLY A 134 9.02 -12.05 8.18
C GLY A 134 8.18 -12.61 9.31
N ASN A 135 8.15 -11.89 10.41
CA ASN A 135 7.25 -12.16 11.52
C ASN A 135 6.66 -10.84 12.03
N ARG A 136 5.49 -10.94 12.67
CA ARG A 136 4.82 -9.81 13.33
C ARG A 136 3.81 -10.31 14.33
N VAL A 137 3.46 -9.48 15.30
CA VAL A 137 2.37 -9.77 16.23
C VAL A 137 1.08 -9.18 15.67
N VAL A 138 0.03 -9.99 15.61
CA VAL A 138 -1.29 -9.59 15.12
C VAL A 138 -2.35 -9.83 16.16
N LYS A 139 -3.43 -9.05 16.10
CA LYS A 139 -4.56 -9.13 17.02
C LYS A 139 -5.86 -9.04 16.24
N TRP A 140 -6.78 -9.96 16.51
CA TRP A 140 -8.11 -9.97 15.91
C TRP A 140 -9.07 -9.20 16.82
N VAL A 141 -9.68 -8.14 16.31
CA VAL A 141 -10.59 -7.28 17.10
C VAL A 141 -11.93 -7.17 16.40
N ARG A 142 -13.02 -7.47 17.13
CA ARG A 142 -14.37 -7.26 16.63
C ARG A 142 -14.77 -5.80 16.78
N ARG A 143 -15.30 -5.23 15.71
CA ARG A 143 -15.91 -3.90 15.66
C ARG A 143 -17.23 -4.03 14.92
N ASP A 144 -18.31 -4.02 15.68
CA ASP A 144 -19.68 -4.19 15.18
C ASP A 144 -19.81 -5.48 14.33
N ASN A 145 -20.27 -5.40 13.08
CA ASN A 145 -20.32 -6.54 12.15
C ASN A 145 -19.04 -6.76 11.33
N ARG A 146 -17.88 -6.36 11.86
CA ARG A 146 -16.57 -6.54 11.23
C ARG A 146 -15.54 -7.12 12.19
N ILE A 147 -14.61 -7.88 11.62
CA ILE A 147 -13.39 -8.30 12.31
C ILE A 147 -12.21 -7.54 11.69
N LEU A 148 -11.42 -6.89 12.53
CA LEU A 148 -10.22 -6.17 12.15
C LEU A 148 -9.00 -7.04 12.51
N LEU A 149 -8.14 -7.27 11.53
CA LEU A 149 -6.80 -7.79 11.76
C LEU A 149 -5.88 -6.60 11.99
N LYS A 150 -5.37 -6.45 13.20
CA LYS A 150 -4.48 -5.36 13.58
C LYS A 150 -3.03 -5.84 13.72
N ASN A 151 -2.08 -4.99 13.38
CA ASN A 151 -0.65 -5.18 13.63
C ASN A 151 -0.29 -4.54 14.97
N VAL A 152 0.19 -5.33 15.93
CA VAL A 152 0.65 -4.84 17.22
C VAL A 152 2.15 -4.61 17.12
N ALA A 153 2.57 -3.36 17.28
CA ALA A 153 3.96 -2.95 17.23
C ALA A 153 4.48 -2.70 18.65
N TYR A 154 5.66 -3.25 18.97
CA TYR A 154 6.34 -3.07 20.25
C TYR A 154 7.60 -2.22 20.11
N ASP A 155 7.66 -1.36 19.08
CA ASP A 155 8.81 -0.49 18.83
C ASP A 155 9.03 0.52 19.98
N ILE A 156 7.95 0.93 20.64
CA ILE A 156 7.96 1.81 21.80
C ILE A 156 7.17 1.10 22.90
N VAL A 157 7.80 0.82 24.03
CA VAL A 157 7.15 0.17 25.18
C VAL A 157 7.51 0.92 26.46
N ALA A 158 6.59 0.92 27.42
CA ALA A 158 6.81 1.45 28.75
C ALA A 158 6.50 0.37 29.80
N ASP A 159 7.18 0.45 30.95
CA ASP A 159 6.82 -0.39 32.09
C ASP A 159 5.40 -0.03 32.55
N PRO A 160 4.45 -1.00 32.60
CA PRO A 160 3.08 -0.76 33.02
C PRO A 160 2.92 -0.10 34.40
N LYS A 161 3.95 -0.18 35.25
CA LYS A 161 3.97 0.42 36.59
C LYS A 161 4.26 1.92 36.56
N LEU A 162 4.80 2.44 35.46
CA LEU A 162 5.12 3.86 35.34
C LEU A 162 3.90 4.66 34.85
N PRO A 163 3.67 5.89 35.36
CA PRO A 163 2.58 6.75 34.89
C PRO A 163 2.59 7.02 33.37
N ILE A 164 3.78 6.98 32.76
CA ILE A 164 3.97 7.18 31.31
C ILE A 164 3.38 6.05 30.46
N ALA A 165 3.11 4.86 31.03
CA ALA A 165 2.59 3.71 30.29
C ALA A 165 1.28 4.03 29.55
N LYS A 166 0.35 4.72 30.22
CA LYS A 166 -0.92 5.13 29.59
C LYS A 166 -0.72 6.06 28.40
N ALA A 167 0.27 6.95 28.47
CA ALA A 167 0.57 7.87 27.38
C ALA A 167 1.22 7.14 26.21
N VAL A 168 2.08 6.15 26.50
CA VAL A 168 2.71 5.30 25.47
C VAL A 168 1.67 4.40 24.80
N ASP A 169 0.79 3.76 25.57
CA ASP A 169 -0.30 2.94 25.03
C ASP A 169 -1.27 3.76 24.16
N ALA A 170 -1.58 5.00 24.58
CA ALA A 170 -2.41 5.90 23.79
C ALA A 170 -1.72 6.41 22.51
N ALA A 171 -0.38 6.53 22.53
CA ALA A 171 0.40 6.90 21.35
C ALA A 171 0.58 5.71 20.38
N ASN A 172 0.64 4.48 20.91
CA ASN A 172 0.78 3.25 20.14
C ASN A 172 -0.58 2.71 19.71
N TYR A 173 -1.12 3.24 18.61
CA TYR A 173 -2.34 2.70 18.04
C TYR A 173 -2.03 1.50 17.12
N ASP A 174 -2.57 0.31 17.41
CA ASP A 174 -2.36 -0.84 16.51
C ASP A 174 -2.93 -0.52 15.11
N SER A 175 -2.12 -0.65 14.06
CA SER A 175 -2.54 -0.36 12.69
C SER A 175 -3.44 -1.48 12.15
N ILE A 176 -4.43 -1.13 11.33
CA ILE A 176 -5.34 -2.13 10.73
C ILE A 176 -4.69 -2.65 9.45
N ILE A 177 -4.39 -3.95 9.41
CA ILE A 177 -3.88 -4.64 8.22
C ILE A 177 -5.04 -4.91 7.25
N MET A 178 -6.14 -5.47 7.76
CA MET A 178 -7.29 -5.84 6.95
C MET A 178 -8.57 -5.83 7.79
N ALA A 179 -9.68 -5.49 7.15
CA ALA A 179 -11.01 -5.61 7.72
C ALA A 179 -11.80 -6.68 6.97
N PHE A 180 -12.49 -7.52 7.73
CA PHE A 180 -13.34 -8.60 7.25
C PHE A 180 -14.77 -8.31 7.67
N ASN A 181 -15.71 -8.59 6.77
CA ASN A 181 -17.12 -8.57 7.11
C ASN A 181 -17.44 -9.87 7.86
N VAL A 182 -18.27 -9.80 8.90
CA VAL A 182 -18.81 -11.00 9.54
C VAL A 182 -19.87 -11.57 8.61
N GLU A 183 -19.60 -12.75 8.06
CA GLU A 183 -20.49 -13.41 7.11
C GLU A 183 -21.64 -14.12 7.84
N ALA A 184 -21.39 -14.64 9.04
CA ALA A 184 -22.37 -15.27 9.92
C ALA A 184 -21.85 -15.30 11.37
N PHE A 185 -22.76 -15.52 12.32
CA PHE A 185 -22.41 -15.89 13.69
C PHE A 185 -22.63 -17.39 13.90
N GLY A 186 -21.63 -18.05 14.46
CA GLY A 186 -21.66 -19.45 14.85
C GLY A 186 -22.19 -19.64 16.27
N LYS A 187 -21.90 -20.79 16.86
CA LYS A 187 -22.25 -21.07 18.25
C LYS A 187 -21.43 -20.17 19.17
N ASN A 188 -21.99 -19.82 20.34
CA ASN A 188 -21.30 -19.01 21.35
C ASN A 188 -20.80 -17.64 20.86
N ASP A 189 -21.49 -17.00 19.90
CA ASP A 189 -21.12 -15.68 19.37
C ASP A 189 -19.75 -15.68 18.62
N SER A 190 -19.34 -16.83 18.10
CA SER A 190 -18.18 -16.96 17.21
C SER A 190 -18.43 -16.25 15.88
N ALA A 191 -17.45 -15.47 15.42
CA ALA A 191 -17.59 -14.72 14.17
C ALA A 191 -17.02 -15.52 13.00
N VAL A 192 -17.84 -15.75 11.96
CA VAL A 192 -17.39 -16.40 10.72
C VAL A 192 -16.97 -15.32 9.71
N ILE A 193 -15.74 -15.39 9.24
CA ILE A 193 -15.18 -14.46 8.24
C ILE A 193 -14.67 -15.20 7.01
N ASP A 194 -14.73 -14.56 5.84
CA ASP A 194 -14.03 -15.05 4.65
C ASP A 194 -12.57 -14.61 4.67
N ALA A 195 -11.68 -15.55 5.01
CA ALA A 195 -10.24 -15.36 5.08
C ALA A 195 -9.55 -15.58 3.72
N THR A 196 -10.26 -15.96 2.66
CA THR A 196 -9.67 -16.28 1.35
C THR A 196 -8.80 -15.14 0.84
N ARG A 197 -9.30 -13.90 0.91
CA ARG A 197 -8.59 -12.69 0.46
C ARG A 197 -7.31 -12.44 1.22
N LEU A 198 -7.20 -12.89 2.47
CA LEU A 198 -5.98 -12.75 3.27
C LEU A 198 -4.80 -13.50 2.62
N PHE A 199 -5.09 -14.60 1.92
CA PHE A 199 -4.08 -15.45 1.30
C PHE A 199 -3.98 -15.28 -0.22
N THR A 200 -5.07 -14.89 -0.88
CA THR A 200 -5.09 -14.75 -2.34
C THR A 200 -4.77 -13.34 -2.83
N THR A 201 -4.62 -12.35 -1.96
CA THR A 201 -4.20 -10.98 -2.34
C THR A 201 -2.78 -10.67 -1.88
N ASP A 202 -2.21 -9.60 -2.43
CA ASP A 202 -0.92 -9.07 -1.96
C ASP A 202 -1.17 -8.03 -0.88
N ILE A 203 -0.87 -8.42 0.35
CA ILE A 203 -0.93 -7.55 1.52
C ILE A 203 0.52 -7.14 1.78
N PRO A 204 0.87 -5.85 1.68
CA PRO A 204 2.25 -5.37 1.84
C PRO A 204 2.92 -5.89 3.11
N GLU A 205 2.16 -5.96 4.21
CA GLU A 205 2.57 -6.48 5.51
C GLU A 205 3.03 -7.94 5.46
N PHE A 206 2.36 -8.78 4.67
CA PHE A 206 2.70 -10.20 4.56
C PHE A 206 3.42 -10.53 3.25
N SER A 207 3.81 -9.51 2.48
CA SER A 207 4.37 -9.70 1.16
C SER A 207 5.80 -10.22 1.26
N VAL A 208 6.06 -11.26 0.47
CA VAL A 208 7.40 -11.83 0.28
C VAL A 208 8.05 -11.24 -0.99
N GLY A 209 7.33 -10.41 -1.75
CA GLY A 209 7.75 -9.89 -3.05
C GLY A 209 9.12 -9.21 -3.02
N GLN A 210 9.37 -8.35 -2.03
CA GLN A 210 10.66 -7.67 -1.87
C GLN A 210 11.83 -8.63 -1.63
N ARG A 211 11.59 -9.78 -0.99
CA ARG A 211 12.63 -10.78 -0.70
C ARG A 211 12.97 -11.68 -1.89
N ILE A 212 12.05 -11.84 -2.85
CA ILE A 212 12.17 -12.80 -3.96
C ILE A 212 12.17 -12.10 -5.34
N GLY A 213 12.74 -10.90 -5.42
CA GLY A 213 12.98 -10.23 -6.71
C GLY A 213 11.89 -9.28 -7.21
N GLY A 214 11.00 -8.79 -6.34
CA GLY A 214 10.23 -7.56 -6.59
C GLY A 214 9.16 -7.64 -7.68
N GLY A 215 8.53 -8.80 -7.85
CA GLY A 215 7.50 -9.01 -8.87
C GLY A 215 6.09 -8.61 -8.48
N THR A 216 5.28 -8.15 -9.44
CA THR A 216 3.85 -7.89 -9.23
C THR A 216 3.14 -9.22 -8.91
N PHE A 217 2.34 -9.22 -7.85
CA PHE A 217 1.54 -10.36 -7.45
C PHE A 217 0.34 -10.56 -8.39
N ASP A 218 0.11 -11.78 -8.85
CA ASP A 218 -1.02 -12.13 -9.70
C ASP A 218 -2.10 -12.86 -8.90
N THR A 219 -3.13 -12.13 -8.47
CA THR A 219 -4.31 -12.64 -7.74
C THR A 219 -5.06 -13.74 -8.50
N THR A 220 -5.04 -13.76 -9.84
CA THR A 220 -5.72 -14.79 -10.63
C THR A 220 -5.02 -16.14 -10.59
N ARG A 221 -3.76 -16.17 -10.15
CA ARG A 221 -2.92 -17.37 -10.06
C ARG A 221 -2.41 -17.57 -8.63
N ALA A 222 -3.20 -17.15 -7.66
CA ALA A 222 -2.95 -17.31 -6.24
C ALA A 222 -4.05 -18.18 -5.62
N PHE A 223 -3.64 -19.26 -4.95
CA PHE A 223 -4.55 -20.25 -4.39
C PHE A 223 -4.06 -20.71 -3.03
N VAL A 224 -4.99 -21.16 -2.18
CA VAL A 224 -4.66 -21.85 -0.92
C VAL A 224 -4.48 -23.33 -1.22
N GLU A 225 -3.27 -23.84 -1.02
CA GLU A 225 -2.95 -25.24 -1.27
C GLU A 225 -3.41 -26.09 -0.09
N HIS A 226 -2.96 -25.73 1.11
CA HIS A 226 -3.16 -26.49 2.32
C HIS A 226 -3.52 -25.59 3.49
N THR A 227 -4.36 -26.12 4.37
CA THR A 227 -4.78 -25.49 5.61
C THR A 227 -4.81 -26.57 6.68
N ALA A 228 -4.14 -26.32 7.80
CA ALA A 228 -4.14 -27.21 8.95
C ALA A 228 -4.39 -26.40 10.22
N SER A 229 -5.30 -26.89 11.05
CA SER A 229 -5.68 -26.25 12.31
C SER A 229 -5.11 -27.07 13.47
N PHE A 230 -4.44 -26.38 14.39
CA PHE A 230 -3.89 -26.97 15.60
C PHE A 230 -4.49 -26.24 16.81
N PRO A 231 -4.47 -26.85 18.01
CA PRO A 231 -5.07 -26.26 19.21
C PRO A 231 -4.55 -24.85 19.55
N THR A 232 -3.30 -24.53 19.16
CA THR A 232 -2.65 -23.25 19.45
C THR A 232 -2.19 -22.48 18.20
N ASN A 233 -2.30 -23.05 17.00
CA ASN A 233 -1.78 -22.46 15.77
C ASN A 233 -2.62 -22.84 14.55
N ILE A 234 -2.52 -22.05 13.49
CA ILE A 234 -3.08 -22.39 12.18
C ILE A 234 -1.96 -22.23 11.15
N GLU A 235 -1.80 -23.25 10.32
CA GLU A 235 -0.85 -23.21 9.21
C GLU A 235 -1.60 -23.14 7.89
N VAL A 236 -1.17 -22.21 7.03
CA VAL A 236 -1.73 -22.04 5.68
C VAL A 236 -0.61 -21.99 4.67
N GLU A 237 -0.56 -22.99 3.80
CA GLU A 237 0.30 -22.97 2.62
C GLU A 237 -0.48 -22.36 1.46
N ARG A 238 0.04 -21.25 0.93
CA ARG A 238 -0.49 -20.62 -0.28
C ARG A 238 0.49 -20.71 -1.44
N ARG A 239 -0.02 -21.04 -2.62
CA ARG A 239 0.70 -20.87 -3.88
C ARG A 239 0.40 -19.49 -4.42
N ARG A 240 1.44 -18.79 -4.84
CA ARG A 240 1.32 -17.49 -5.50
C ARG A 240 2.20 -17.44 -6.72
N ARG A 241 1.73 -16.75 -7.74
CA ARG A 241 2.55 -16.37 -8.89
C ARG A 241 2.89 -14.90 -8.80
N SER A 242 4.18 -14.60 -8.94
CA SER A 242 4.66 -13.24 -9.16
C SER A 242 5.24 -13.15 -10.57
N SER A 243 4.95 -12.07 -11.29
CA SER A 243 5.66 -11.78 -12.53
C SER A 243 7.08 -11.36 -12.16
N ILE A 244 8.09 -11.98 -12.75
CA ILE A 244 9.45 -11.45 -12.61
C ILE A 244 9.45 -10.13 -13.36
N ALA A 245 9.76 -9.02 -12.68
CA ALA A 245 10.12 -7.79 -13.36
C ALA A 245 11.34 -8.13 -14.20
N ARG A 246 11.16 -8.29 -15.52
CA ARG A 246 12.29 -8.32 -16.44
C ARG A 246 12.98 -6.99 -16.22
N VAL A 247 14.13 -6.99 -15.53
CA VAL A 247 15.08 -5.89 -15.65
C VAL A 247 15.34 -5.83 -17.14
N ALA A 248 14.71 -4.86 -17.81
CA ALA A 248 15.08 -4.49 -19.15
C ALA A 248 16.50 -3.99 -18.99
N ARG A 249 17.46 -4.89 -19.19
CA ARG A 249 18.86 -4.52 -19.35
C ARG A 249 18.81 -3.53 -20.49
N ALA A 250 18.92 -2.24 -20.17
CA ALA A 250 19.06 -1.20 -21.17
C ALA A 250 20.23 -1.67 -22.03
N ALA A 251 19.92 -2.14 -23.23
CA ALA A 251 20.94 -2.46 -24.21
C ALA A 251 21.66 -1.13 -24.39
N ALA A 252 22.89 -1.05 -23.86
CA ALA A 252 23.74 0.11 -24.01
C ALA A 252 23.70 0.46 -25.49
N ALA A 253 23.09 1.60 -25.81
CA ALA A 253 22.96 2.06 -27.17
C ALA A 253 24.39 2.21 -27.70
N ALA A 254 24.80 1.25 -28.55
CA ALA A 254 26.05 1.36 -29.27
C ALA A 254 26.03 2.72 -30.00
N PRO A 255 27.10 3.52 -29.91
CA PRO A 255 27.11 4.84 -30.53
C PRO A 255 26.87 4.65 -32.03
N ARG A 256 25.74 5.19 -32.52
CA ARG A 256 25.43 5.21 -33.95
C ARG A 256 26.56 5.94 -34.65
N ARG A 257 27.40 5.20 -35.38
CA ARG A 257 28.37 5.81 -36.30
C ARG A 257 27.59 6.70 -37.27
N ARG A 258 27.84 8.01 -37.19
CA ARG A 258 27.39 8.99 -38.18
C ARG A 258 27.81 8.49 -39.57
N PRO A 259 26.91 8.40 -40.57
CA PRO A 259 27.35 8.12 -41.93
C PRO A 259 28.22 9.29 -42.41
N ALA A 260 29.39 8.96 -42.95
CA ALA A 260 30.30 9.95 -43.53
C ALA A 260 29.58 10.71 -44.65
N ARG A 261 29.60 12.03 -44.56
CA ARG A 261 29.07 12.96 -45.57
C ARG A 261 29.93 12.81 -46.83
N ARG A 262 29.38 12.25 -47.91
CA ARG A 262 30.01 12.27 -49.24
C ARG A 262 30.23 13.75 -49.65
N PRO A 263 31.44 14.18 -50.07
CA PRO A 263 31.60 15.49 -50.68
C PRO A 263 30.99 15.48 -52.08
N ALA A 264 30.17 16.51 -52.36
CA ALA A 264 29.59 16.76 -53.67
C ALA A 264 30.65 17.23 -54.67
N ALA A 265 30.42 16.90 -55.93
CA ALA A 265 31.33 16.98 -57.05
C ALA A 265 31.66 18.41 -57.54
N GLY A 266 32.84 18.54 -58.16
CA GLY A 266 33.03 19.21 -59.44
C GLY A 266 33.05 20.75 -59.46
N ALA A 267 34.25 21.32 -59.63
CA ALA A 267 34.43 22.65 -60.19
C ALA A 267 35.26 22.55 -61.47
N ALA A 268 34.65 22.80 -62.61
CA ALA A 268 35.31 22.96 -63.91
C ALA A 268 35.17 24.41 -64.36
N LEU A 269 36.31 25.08 -64.58
CA LEU A 269 36.42 26.43 -65.12
C LEU A 269 36.11 26.44 -66.62
N ARG A 270 35.25 27.34 -67.09
CA ARG A 270 35.18 27.75 -68.51
C ARG A 270 35.05 29.27 -68.65
N ARG A 271 35.78 29.78 -69.65
CA ARG A 271 36.11 31.17 -69.99
C ARG A 271 34.90 32.07 -70.28
N CYS A 272 35.06 33.36 -69.96
CA CYS A 272 34.26 34.46 -70.47
C CYS A 272 34.44 34.63 -72.00
N ALA A 273 33.33 34.89 -72.69
CA ALA A 273 33.30 35.37 -74.08
C ALA A 273 33.43 36.91 -74.12
N PRO A 274 34.02 37.50 -75.18
CA PRO A 274 34.17 38.94 -75.29
C PRO A 274 32.90 39.61 -75.82
N ALA A 275 32.56 40.76 -75.24
CA ALA A 275 31.58 41.70 -75.75
C ALA A 275 32.26 42.68 -76.72
N ALA A 276 31.69 42.81 -77.91
CA ALA A 276 31.80 43.95 -78.82
C ALA A 276 30.34 44.39 -79.12
N PRO A 277 30.02 45.62 -79.56
CA PRO A 277 30.84 46.49 -80.42
C PRO A 277 30.74 48.02 -80.14
N ALA A 278 31.60 48.82 -80.77
CA ALA A 278 31.21 50.09 -81.43
C ALA A 278 32.42 50.75 -82.13
N SER A 279 32.20 51.09 -83.40
CA SER A 279 32.87 52.09 -84.25
C SER A 279 34.29 51.84 -84.75
#